data_AF-G9KUG2-F1
#
_entry.id   AF-G9KUG2-F1
#
_cell.length_a   1.000
_cell.length_b   1.000
_cell.length_c   1.000
_cell.angle_alpha   90.00
_cell.angle_beta   90.00
_cell.angle_gamma   90.00
#
_symmetry.space_group_name_H-M   'P 1'
#
loop_
_entity.id
_entity.type
_entity.pdbx_description
1 polymer ?
#
loop_
_entity_poly.entity_id
_entity_poly.type
_entity_poly.pdbx_seq_one_letter_code
_entity_poly.pdbx_strand_id
1 'polypeptide(L)'
;TLQPGPQLYDVMDAVPVRRWKEFVRTLGLREAEIEAVEVEVGRFRDQQYEMLKRWRQQQPAGLGAVYAALERMGLDGCAEELRSRLQRG
;
A
#
# COMPACT_ATOMS: atom_id res chain seq x y z
N THR A 1 4.51 13.12 4.20
CA THR A 1 5.18 12.08 3.38
C THR A 1 5.06 10.76 4.08
N LEU A 2 4.79 9.67 3.35
CA LEU A 2 4.76 8.32 3.92
C LEU A 2 6.19 7.92 4.29
N GLN A 3 6.46 7.51 5.53
CA GLN A 3 7.81 7.19 6.01
C GLN A 3 8.19 5.73 5.68
N PRO A 4 9.46 5.45 5.32
CA PRO A 4 9.95 4.08 5.21
C PRO A 4 10.02 3.47 6.62
N GLY A 5 9.28 2.38 6.87
CA GLY A 5 9.29 1.69 8.17
C GLY A 5 7.88 1.36 8.67
N PRO A 6 7.54 1.66 9.94
CA PRO A 6 6.29 1.22 10.58
C PRO A 6 5.02 1.52 9.76
N GLN A 7 4.97 2.69 9.13
CA GLN A 7 3.81 3.13 8.34
C GLN A 7 3.52 2.22 7.14
N LEU A 8 4.53 1.58 6.54
CA LEU A 8 4.28 0.61 5.46
C LEU A 8 3.62 -0.66 5.99
N TYR A 9 4.04 -1.11 7.17
CA TYR A 9 3.41 -2.25 7.82
C TYR A 9 1.98 -1.95 8.25
N ASP A 10 1.71 -0.74 8.75
CA ASP A 10 0.34 -0.32 9.06
C ASP A 10 -0.58 -0.35 7.83
N VAL A 11 -0.08 0.10 6.67
CA VAL A 11 -0.81 -0.01 5.40
C VAL A 11 -1.04 -1.48 5.03
N MET A 12 0.01 -2.31 5.11
CA MET A 12 -0.08 -3.74 4.80
C MET A 12 -1.06 -4.50 5.70
N ASP A 13 -1.23 -4.05 6.95
CA ASP A 13 -2.15 -4.65 7.91
C ASP A 13 -3.58 -4.15 7.77
N ALA A 14 -3.78 -2.93 7.27
CA ALA A 14 -5.10 -2.37 7.03
C ALA A 14 -5.74 -2.89 5.74
N VAL A 15 -4.96 -3.22 4.71
CA VAL A 15 -5.48 -3.64 3.41
C VAL A 15 -5.77 -5.14 3.36
N PRO A 16 -7.00 -5.59 3.00
CA PRO A 16 -7.30 -7.00 2.84
C PRO A 16 -6.41 -7.68 1.79
N VAL A 17 -5.78 -8.79 2.15
CA VAL A 17 -4.85 -9.56 1.28
C VAL A 17 -5.42 -9.83 -0.12
N ARG A 18 -6.71 -10.20 -0.21
CA ARG A 18 -7.39 -10.51 -1.48
C ARG A 18 -7.53 -9.30 -2.41
N ARG A 19 -7.48 -8.08 -1.87
CA ARG A 19 -7.62 -6.82 -2.61
C ARG A 19 -6.29 -6.10 -2.82
N TRP A 20 -5.18 -6.70 -2.40
CA TRP A 20 -3.88 -6.06 -2.43
C TRP A 20 -3.44 -5.60 -3.84
N LYS A 21 -3.59 -6.46 -4.85
CA LYS A 21 -3.21 -6.11 -6.23
C LYS A 21 -4.06 -4.97 -6.79
N GLU A 22 -5.37 -5.00 -6.55
CA GLU A 22 -6.28 -3.92 -6.91
C GLU A 22 -5.87 -2.60 -6.23
N PHE A 23 -5.44 -2.68 -4.97
CA PHE A 23 -4.98 -1.53 -4.20
C PHE A 23 -3.71 -0.91 -4.79
N VAL A 24 -2.65 -1.67 -5.02
CA VAL A 24 -1.39 -1.11 -5.57
C VAL A 24 -1.56 -0.57 -7.00
N ARG A 25 -2.49 -1.14 -7.79
CA ARG A 25 -2.91 -0.57 -9.08
C ARG A 25 -3.62 0.76 -8.90
N THR A 26 -4.52 0.85 -7.92
CA THR A 26 -5.26 2.08 -7.60
C THR A 26 -4.34 3.19 -7.07
N LEU A 27 -3.21 2.82 -6.45
CA LEU A 27 -2.13 3.72 -6.07
C LEU A 27 -1.33 4.25 -7.27
N GLY A 28 -1.43 3.59 -8.42
CA GLY A 28 -0.69 3.92 -9.64
C GLY A 28 0.64 3.20 -9.79
N LEU A 29 0.90 2.12 -9.03
CA LEU A 29 2.07 1.27 -9.27
C LEU A 29 1.92 0.62 -10.66
N ARG A 30 2.94 0.78 -11.50
CA ARG A 30 2.93 0.24 -12.87
C ARG A 30 2.81 -1.28 -12.86
N GLU A 31 2.07 -1.86 -13.82
CA GLU A 31 1.90 -3.32 -13.93
C GLU A 31 3.25 -4.05 -14.02
N ALA A 32 4.19 -3.53 -14.80
CA ALA A 32 5.52 -4.14 -14.95
C ALA A 32 6.26 -4.30 -13.60
N GLU A 33 5.97 -3.45 -12.63
CA GLU A 33 6.61 -3.45 -11.31
C GLU A 33 5.90 -4.40 -10.36
N ILE A 34 4.58 -4.54 -10.49
CA ILE A 34 3.81 -5.58 -9.81
C ILE A 34 4.29 -6.96 -10.26
N GLU A 35 4.38 -7.17 -11.58
CA GLU A 35 4.87 -8.41 -12.19
C GLU A 35 6.31 -8.73 -11.78
N ALA A 36 7.21 -7.73 -11.83
CA ALA A 36 8.59 -7.91 -11.41
C ALA A 36 8.69 -8.34 -9.94
N VAL A 37 7.93 -7.70 -9.04
CA VAL A 37 7.93 -8.08 -7.61
C VAL A 37 7.38 -9.49 -7.39
N GLU A 38 6.33 -9.90 -8.11
CA GLU A 38 5.78 -11.26 -8.00
C GLU A 38 6.78 -12.35 -8.42
N VAL A 39 7.68 -12.05 -9.36
CA VAL A 39 8.74 -12.96 -9.82
C VAL A 39 9.96 -12.94 -8.89
N GLU A 40 10.40 -11.75 -8.47
CA GLU A 40 11.63 -11.56 -7.72
C GLU A 40 11.50 -11.89 -6.22
N VAL A 41 10.30 -11.73 -5.66
CA VAL A 41 10.06 -11.85 -4.22
C VAL A 41 9.14 -13.02 -3.94
N GLY A 42 9.64 -14.05 -3.25
CA GLY A 42 8.89 -15.30 -3.07
C GLY A 42 7.74 -15.22 -2.04
N ARG A 43 7.92 -14.50 -0.93
CA ARG A 43 6.89 -14.42 0.13
C ARG A 43 5.94 -13.27 -0.15
N PHE A 44 4.64 -13.56 -0.10
CA PHE A 44 3.61 -12.55 -0.34
C PHE A 44 3.74 -11.31 0.56
N ARG A 45 4.03 -11.49 1.85
CA ARG A 45 4.24 -10.36 2.77
C ARG A 45 5.40 -9.45 2.34
N ASP A 46 6.47 -10.04 1.83
CA ASP A 46 7.64 -9.30 1.34
C ASP A 46 7.31 -8.63 -0.01
N GLN A 47 6.48 -9.26 -0.85
CA GLN A 47 5.95 -8.65 -2.06
C GLN A 47 5.14 -7.38 -1.75
N GLN A 48 4.24 -7.45 -0.75
CA GLN A 48 3.43 -6.29 -0.33
C GLN A 48 4.33 -5.12 0.06
N TYR A 49 5.36 -5.39 0.85
CA TYR A 49 6.32 -4.36 1.26
C TYR A 49 7.08 -3.78 0.07
N GLU A 50 7.61 -4.63 -0.81
CA GLU A 50 8.40 -4.18 -1.95
C GLU A 50 7.55 -3.38 -2.96
N MET A 51 6.29 -3.77 -3.20
CA MET A 51 5.36 -3.00 -4.02
C MET A 51 5.15 -1.58 -3.48
N LEU A 52 4.92 -1.43 -2.17
CA LEU A 52 4.77 -0.10 -1.56
C LEU A 52 6.06 0.72 -1.67
N LYS A 53 7.22 0.08 -1.49
CA LYS A 53 8.52 0.73 -1.59
C LYS A 53 8.77 1.25 -3.01
N ARG A 54 8.50 0.45 -4.05
CA ARG A 54 8.63 0.87 -5.45
C ARG A 54 7.62 1.95 -5.83
N TRP A 55 6.37 1.83 -5.39
CA TRP A 55 5.36 2.87 -5.59
C TRP A 55 5.83 4.23 -5.06
N ARG A 56 6.45 4.25 -3.86
CA ARG A 56 7.00 5.47 -3.27
C ARG A 56 8.16 6.09 -4.04
N GLN A 57 8.91 5.28 -4.78
CA GLN A 57 10.01 5.75 -5.61
C GLN A 57 9.54 6.32 -6.95
N GLN A 58 8.35 5.94 -7.42
CA GLN A 58 7.81 6.35 -8.72
C GLN A 58 7.11 7.70 -8.72
N GLN A 59 6.56 8.12 -7.58
CA GLN A 59 5.76 9.34 -7.49
C GLN A 59 5.82 9.95 -6.08
N PRO A 60 5.42 11.22 -5.90
CA PRO A 60 5.22 11.80 -4.58
C PRO A 60 4.19 10.97 -3.78
N ALA A 61 4.71 10.08 -2.93
CA ALA A 61 3.90 9.14 -2.20
C ALA A 61 3.66 9.60 -0.76
N GLY A 62 2.38 9.75 -0.43
CA GLY A 62 1.92 10.19 0.87
C GLY A 62 0.68 9.44 1.32
N LEU A 63 0.40 9.51 2.62
CA LEU A 63 -0.79 8.90 3.23
C LEU A 63 -2.10 9.36 2.57
N GLY A 64 -2.17 10.59 2.07
CA GLY A 64 -3.35 11.07 1.34
C GLY A 64 -3.67 10.24 0.08
N ALA A 65 -2.65 9.77 -0.65
CA ALA A 65 -2.86 8.90 -1.80
C ALA A 65 -3.32 7.49 -1.39
N VAL A 66 -2.83 7.00 -0.25
CA VAL A 66 -3.28 5.73 0.34
C VAL A 66 -4.75 5.80 0.75
N TYR A 67 -5.14 6.84 1.50
CA TYR A 67 -6.53 7.02 1.91
C TYR A 67 -7.46 7.15 0.70
N ALA A 68 -7.09 7.98 -0.27
CA ALA A 68 -7.90 8.16 -1.47
C ALA A 68 -8.04 6.86 -2.29
N ALA A 69 -7.01 6.00 -2.32
CA ALA A 69 -7.11 4.71 -2.98
C ALA A 69 -8.07 3.75 -2.24
N LEU A 70 -7.99 3.69 -0.91
CA LEU A 70 -8.90 2.88 -0.09
C LEU A 70 -10.36 3.35 -0.26
N GLU A 71 -10.61 4.65 -0.22
CA GLU A 71 -11.94 5.25 -0.41
C GLU A 71 -12.49 4.94 -1.83
N ARG A 72 -11.68 5.10 -2.89
CA ARG A 72 -12.08 4.71 -4.27
C ARG A 72 -12.43 3.24 -4.42
N MET A 73 -11.83 2.40 -3.58
CA MET A 73 -12.07 0.96 -3.54
C MET A 73 -13.27 0.58 -2.66
N GLY A 74 -13.95 1.52 -1.99
CA GLY A 74 -14.99 1.23 -1.00
C GLY A 74 -14.44 0.54 0.26
N LEU A 75 -13.18 0.84 0.61
CA LEU A 75 -12.49 0.36 1.83
C LEU A 75 -12.42 1.47 2.89
N ASP A 76 -13.51 2.21 3.07
CA ASP A 76 -13.60 3.34 4.00
C ASP A 76 -13.21 2.92 5.43
N GLY A 77 -13.67 1.74 5.88
CA GLY A 77 -13.31 1.20 7.18
C GLY A 77 -11.80 0.95 7.35
N CYS A 78 -11.11 0.47 6.30
CA CYS A 78 -9.65 0.32 6.32
C CYS A 78 -8.94 1.68 6.35
N ALA A 79 -9.49 2.69 5.66
CA ALA A 79 -8.94 4.04 5.66
C ALA A 79 -9.06 4.69 7.05
N GLU A 80 -10.21 4.56 7.70
CA GLU A 80 -10.46 5.02 9.06
C GLU A 80 -9.57 4.31 10.09
N GLU A 81 -9.47 2.99 10.00
CA GLU A 81 -8.60 2.21 10.86
C GLU A 81 -7.14 2.64 10.74
N LEU A 82 -6.64 2.77 9.50
CA LEU A 82 -5.27 3.21 9.24
C LEU A 82 -5.02 4.63 9.78
N ARG A 83 -5.96 5.57 9.58
CA ARG A 83 -5.88 6.92 10.15
C ARG A 83 -5.79 6.86 11.68
N SER A 84 -6.62 6.06 12.33
CA SER A 84 -6.62 5.91 13.78
C SER A 84 -5.30 5.33 14.31
N ARG A 85 -4.71 4.34 13.63
CA ARG A 85 -3.42 3.76 14.04
C ARG A 85 -2.30 4.80 13.94
N LEU A 86 -2.23 5.51 12.82
CA LEU A 86 -1.17 6.47 12.54
C LEU A 86 -1.29 7.80 13.31
N GLN A 87 -2.46 8.10 13.89
CA GLN A 87 -2.63 9.23 14.81
C GLN A 87 -2.21 8.90 16.25
N ARG A 88 -2.11 7.61 16.60
CA ARG A 88 -1.79 7.14 17.96
C ARG A 88 -0.31 6.78 18.15
N GLY A 89 0.46 6.68 17.07
CA GLY A 89 1.92 6.46 17.08
C GLY A 89 2.67 7.74 16.79
#